data_AF-A0A2B0TT06-F1
#
_entry.id   AF-A0A2B0TT06-F1
#
_cell.length_a   1.000
_cell.length_b   1.000
_cell.length_c   1.000
_cell.angle_alpha   90.00
_cell.angle_beta   90.00
_cell.angle_gamma   90.00
#
_symmetry.space_group_name_H-M   'P 1'
#
loop_
_entity.id
_entity.type
_entity.pdbx_description
1 polymer ?
#
loop_
_entity_poly.entity_id
_entity_poly.type
_entity_poly.pdbx_seq_one_letter_code
_entity_poly.pdbx_strand_id
1 'polypeptide(L)'
;MSTKKVYSFLSQAFIFSAIMLVSNIIATHLPIPMPSSVIGLVVLFSLLCLKVIKLEQVESLGTALTGIIGFLFVPSGISVINSLGVMSQYFVQILTVIVVATIILLAVTGLFAQFILGKDDKETKDTKELKVVNKGRKHGKVA
;
A
#
# COMPACT_ATOMS: atom_id res chain seq x y z
N MET A 1 -27.35 8.29 -10.05
CA MET A 1 -27.37 6.82 -9.88
C MET A 1 -26.29 6.21 -10.79
N SER A 2 -25.12 5.86 -10.25
CA SER A 2 -24.08 5.17 -11.04
C SER A 2 -24.33 3.68 -10.94
N THR A 3 -24.81 3.07 -12.02
CA THR A 3 -25.07 1.64 -12.14
C THR A 3 -23.78 0.86 -11.85
N LYS A 4 -23.68 0.21 -10.69
CA LYS A 4 -22.56 -0.71 -10.37
C LYS A 4 -22.59 -1.86 -11.37
N LYS A 5 -21.70 -1.83 -12.36
CA LYS A 5 -21.47 -2.98 -13.24
C LYS A 5 -20.62 -3.99 -12.47
N VAL A 6 -21.17 -5.16 -12.21
CA VAL A 6 -20.44 -6.25 -11.55
C VAL A 6 -19.51 -6.87 -12.58
N TYR A 7 -18.20 -6.68 -12.41
CA TYR A 7 -17.18 -7.28 -13.27
C TYR A 7 -16.85 -8.68 -12.76
N SER A 8 -16.79 -9.66 -13.66
CA SER A 8 -16.37 -11.02 -13.32
C SER A 8 -14.91 -11.02 -12.87
N PHE A 9 -14.58 -11.85 -11.88
CA PHE A 9 -13.22 -12.03 -11.34
C PHE A 9 -12.16 -12.22 -12.43
N LEU A 10 -12.50 -12.96 -13.49
CA LEU A 10 -11.60 -13.22 -14.62
C LEU A 10 -11.24 -11.93 -15.39
N SER A 11 -12.20 -11.02 -15.56
CA SER A 11 -11.96 -9.72 -16.21
C SER A 11 -11.05 -8.84 -15.36
N GLN A 12 -11.17 -8.91 -14.04
CA GLN A 12 -10.30 -8.17 -13.13
C GLN A 12 -8.87 -8.74 -13.17
N ALA A 13 -8.73 -10.06 -13.19
CA ALA A 13 -7.44 -10.73 -13.29
C ALA A 13 -6.72 -10.39 -14.60
N PHE A 14 -7.48 -10.31 -15.71
CA PHE A 14 -6.96 -9.88 -16.99
C PHE A 14 -6.42 -8.45 -16.94
N ILE A 15 -7.11 -7.53 -16.25
CA ILE A 15 -6.64 -6.14 -16.06
C ILE A 15 -5.32 -6.10 -15.29
N PHE A 16 -5.23 -6.80 -14.15
CA PHE A 16 -3.96 -6.88 -13.39
C PHE A 16 -2.82 -7.48 -14.22
N SER A 17 -3.10 -8.54 -14.99
CA SER A 17 -2.12 -9.19 -15.87
C SER A 17 -1.64 -8.26 -16.99
N ALA A 18 -2.56 -7.57 -17.66
CA ALA A 18 -2.23 -6.60 -18.71
C ALA A 18 -1.38 -5.46 -18.17
N ILE A 19 -1.70 -4.92 -17.00
CA ILE A 19 -0.91 -3.85 -16.35
C ILE A 19 0.47 -4.36 -15.98
N MET A 20 0.60 -5.56 -15.42
CA MET A 20 1.91 -6.15 -15.10
C MET A 20 2.75 -6.36 -16.36
N LEU A 21 2.16 -6.79 -17.48
CA LEU A 21 2.85 -6.96 -18.75
C LEU A 21 3.38 -5.61 -19.27
N VAL A 22 2.53 -4.58 -19.29
CA VAL A 22 2.93 -3.21 -19.68
C VAL A 22 4.04 -2.69 -18.76
N SER A 23 3.90 -2.90 -17.46
CA SER A 23 4.87 -2.45 -16.45
C SER A 23 6.21 -3.16 -16.58
N ASN A 24 6.21 -4.43 -16.97
CA ASN A 24 7.43 -5.17 -17.24
C ASN A 24 8.18 -4.62 -18.46
N ILE A 25 7.45 -4.29 -19.54
CA ILE A 25 8.04 -3.65 -20.72
C ILE A 25 8.65 -2.30 -20.33
N ILE A 26 7.91 -1.48 -19.57
CA ILE A 26 8.41 -0.20 -19.06
C ILE A 26 9.67 -0.40 -18.20
N ALA A 27 9.66 -1.38 -17.30
CA ALA A 27 10.80 -1.69 -16.43
C ALA A 27 12.06 -2.06 -17.24
N THR A 28 11.91 -2.81 -18.34
CA THR A 28 13.06 -3.18 -19.20
C THR A 28 13.65 -2.01 -19.99
N HIS A 29 12.86 -0.97 -20.26
CA HIS A 29 13.33 0.22 -20.95
C HIS A 29 13.90 1.29 -20.01
N LEU A 30 13.56 1.22 -18.72
CA LEU A 30 14.01 2.18 -17.72
C LEU A 30 15.35 1.73 -17.13
N PRO A 31 16.39 2.58 -17.10
CA PRO A 31 17.70 2.23 -16.53
C PRO A 31 17.72 2.15 -15.00
N ILE A 32 16.54 2.23 -14.35
CA ILE A 32 16.41 2.28 -12.89
C ILE A 32 15.97 0.89 -12.40
N PRO A 33 16.65 0.28 -11.40
CA PRO A 33 16.31 -1.03 -10.86
C PRO A 33 15.08 -0.96 -9.95
N MET A 34 13.90 -0.70 -10.53
CA MET A 34 12.63 -0.75 -9.83
C MET A 34 11.88 -2.05 -10.13
N PRO A 35 11.25 -2.69 -9.13
CA PRO A 35 10.40 -3.85 -9.39
C PRO A 35 9.23 -3.48 -10.30
N SER A 36 8.92 -4.32 -11.28
CA SER A 36 7.78 -4.13 -12.21
C SER A 36 6.44 -3.95 -11.47
N SER A 37 6.30 -4.54 -10.28
CA SER A 37 5.11 -4.38 -9.41
C SER A 37 4.88 -2.94 -8.95
N VAL A 38 5.96 -2.21 -8.59
CA VAL A 38 5.86 -0.81 -8.15
C VAL A 38 5.47 0.08 -9.34
N ILE A 39 6.03 -0.18 -10.51
CA ILE A 39 5.67 0.52 -11.75
C ILE A 39 4.19 0.25 -12.09
N GLY A 40 3.74 -0.99 -11.96
CA GLY A 40 2.34 -1.37 -12.17
C GLY A 40 1.37 -0.70 -11.23
N LEU A 41 1.76 -0.46 -9.98
CA LEU A 41 0.96 0.33 -9.04
C LEU A 41 0.78 1.77 -9.54
N VAL A 42 1.86 2.43 -9.98
CA VAL A 42 1.81 3.81 -10.49
C VAL A 42 0.98 3.89 -11.78
N VAL A 43 1.14 2.91 -12.69
CA VAL A 43 0.37 2.82 -13.94
C VAL A 43 -1.12 2.61 -13.64
N LEU A 44 -1.48 1.61 -12.83
CA LEU A 44 -2.87 1.35 -12.46
C LEU A 44 -3.50 2.57 -11.79
N PHE A 45 -2.78 3.21 -10.86
CA PHE A 45 -3.22 4.42 -10.18
C PHE A 45 -3.48 5.56 -11.18
N SER A 46 -2.58 5.76 -12.14
CA SER A 46 -2.73 6.78 -13.19
C SER A 46 -3.96 6.51 -14.07
N LEU A 47 -4.18 5.25 -14.48
CA LEU A 47 -5.37 4.86 -15.26
C LEU A 47 -6.68 5.05 -14.48
N LEU A 48 -6.64 4.86 -13.16
CA LEU A 48 -7.77 5.11 -12.27
C LEU A 48 -8.07 6.61 -12.14
N CYS A 49 -7.04 7.46 -12.02
CA CYS A 49 -7.16 8.91 -12.03
C CYS A 49 -7.74 9.43 -13.35
N LEU A 50 -7.29 8.87 -14.48
CA LEU A 50 -7.79 9.18 -15.83
C LEU A 50 -9.21 8.64 -16.09
N LYS A 51 -9.81 7.91 -15.14
CA LYS A 51 -11.12 7.22 -15.27
C LYS A 51 -11.21 6.24 -16.44
N VAL A 52 -10.07 5.81 -17.00
CA VAL A 52 -10.02 4.77 -18.04
C VAL A 52 -10.43 3.42 -17.45
N ILE A 53 -9.94 3.15 -16.24
CA ILE A 53 -10.34 1.99 -15.43
C ILE A 53 -11.18 2.50 -14.27
N LYS A 54 -12.34 1.90 -14.02
CA LYS A 54 -13.16 2.19 -12.83
C LYS A 54 -12.71 1.34 -11.66
N LEU A 55 -12.80 1.87 -10.44
CA LEU A 55 -12.42 1.15 -9.22
C LEU A 55 -13.13 -0.21 -9.10
N GLU A 56 -14.41 -0.28 -9.52
CA GLU A 56 -15.20 -1.51 -9.47
C GLU A 56 -14.62 -2.64 -10.36
N GLN A 57 -13.76 -2.32 -11.33
CA GLN A 57 -13.10 -3.31 -12.20
C GLN A 57 -11.91 -4.01 -11.54
N VAL A 58 -11.39 -3.50 -10.44
CA VAL A 58 -10.17 -4.04 -9.79
C VAL A 58 -10.34 -4.29 -8.30
N GLU A 59 -11.33 -3.66 -7.65
CA GLU A 59 -11.54 -3.70 -6.20
C GLU A 59 -11.78 -5.12 -5.65
N SER A 60 -12.65 -5.91 -6.26
CA SER A 60 -13.03 -7.23 -5.74
C SER A 60 -11.84 -8.20 -5.72
N LEU A 61 -11.16 -8.38 -6.85
CA LEU A 61 -9.96 -9.22 -6.92
C LEU A 61 -8.79 -8.65 -6.12
N GLY A 62 -8.57 -7.33 -6.16
CA GLY A 62 -7.52 -6.70 -5.36
C GLY A 62 -7.70 -6.92 -3.86
N THR A 63 -8.95 -6.84 -3.38
CA THR A 63 -9.30 -7.12 -1.98
C THR A 63 -9.12 -8.59 -1.63
N ALA A 64 -9.54 -9.50 -2.52
CA ALA A 64 -9.35 -10.94 -2.34
C ALA A 64 -7.86 -11.33 -2.26
N LEU A 65 -7.03 -10.81 -3.19
CA LEU A 65 -5.59 -11.03 -3.20
C LEU A 65 -4.92 -10.45 -1.95
N THR A 66 -5.30 -9.24 -1.55
CA THR A 66 -4.79 -8.61 -0.32
C THR A 66 -5.17 -9.40 0.93
N GLY A 67 -6.38 -9.97 0.95
CA GLY A 67 -6.86 -10.81 2.04
C GLY A 67 -6.03 -12.09 2.25
N ILE A 68 -5.46 -12.66 1.17
CA ILE A 68 -4.61 -13.86 1.25
C ILE A 68 -3.11 -13.56 1.38
N ILE A 69 -2.69 -12.29 1.48
CA ILE A 69 -1.27 -11.92 1.59
C ILE A 69 -0.57 -12.67 2.73
N GLY A 70 -1.22 -12.80 3.89
CA GLY A 70 -0.67 -13.55 5.03
C GLY A 70 -0.39 -15.02 4.70
N PHE A 71 -1.27 -15.65 3.91
CA PHE A 71 -1.08 -17.02 3.43
C PHE A 71 0.09 -17.11 2.43
N LEU A 72 0.23 -16.14 1.53
CA LEU A 72 1.37 -16.08 0.58
C LEU A 72 2.72 -15.85 1.27
N PHE A 73 2.72 -15.28 2.48
CA PHE A 73 3.95 -15.15 3.29
C PHE A 73 4.40 -16.45 3.95
N VAL A 74 3.51 -17.45 4.16
CA VAL A 74 3.88 -18.71 4.81
C VAL A 74 4.96 -19.47 4.01
N PRO A 75 4.81 -19.73 2.69
CA PRO A 75 5.87 -20.37 1.89
C PRO A 75 7.18 -19.58 1.89
N SER A 76 7.09 -18.25 1.80
CA SER A 76 8.27 -17.36 1.81
C SER A 76 9.01 -17.45 3.15
N GLY A 77 8.29 -17.50 4.28
CA GLY A 77 8.87 -17.67 5.61
C GLY A 77 9.51 -19.04 5.83
N ILE A 78 8.89 -20.11 5.30
CA ILE A 78 9.49 -21.45 5.34
C ILE A 78 10.81 -21.47 4.56
N SER A 79 10.94 -20.76 3.44
CA SER A 79 12.21 -20.67 2.72
C SER A 79 13.35 -20.09 3.58
N VAL A 80 13.03 -19.13 4.45
CA VAL A 80 14.01 -18.52 5.38
C VAL A 80 14.50 -19.55 6.42
N ILE A 81 13.67 -20.52 6.82
CA ILE A 81 14.06 -21.57 7.78
C ILE A 81 15.25 -22.40 7.27
N ASN A 82 15.35 -22.59 5.95
CA ASN A 82 16.43 -23.36 5.35
C ASN A 82 17.77 -22.62 5.37
N SER A 83 17.75 -21.31 5.62
CA SER A 83 18.93 -20.43 5.70
C SER A 83 19.26 -19.98 7.13
N LEU A 84 18.71 -20.65 8.15
CA LEU A 84 18.87 -20.27 9.56
C LEU A 84 20.32 -20.21 10.03
N GLY A 85 21.22 -21.03 9.48
CA GLY A 85 22.64 -21.01 9.86
C GLY A 85 23.30 -19.65 9.59
N VAL A 86 23.04 -19.07 8.41
CA VAL A 86 23.55 -17.73 8.03
C VAL A 86 22.78 -16.65 8.78
N MET A 87 21.46 -16.82 8.94
CA MET A 87 20.61 -15.88 9.68
C MET A 87 21.04 -15.73 11.14
N SER A 88 21.42 -16.82 11.81
CA SER A 88 21.87 -16.81 13.21
C SER A 88 23.16 -16.00 13.39
N GLN A 89 24.10 -16.13 12.45
CA GLN A 89 25.37 -15.39 12.48
C GLN A 89 25.18 -13.87 12.31
N TYR A 90 24.22 -13.44 11.50
CA TYR A 90 23.98 -12.02 11.19
C TYR A 90 22.69 -11.47 11.82
N PHE A 91 22.07 -12.20 12.75
CA PHE A 91 20.73 -11.89 13.26
C PHE A 91 20.63 -10.45 13.79
N VAL A 92 21.61 -10.04 14.61
CA VAL A 92 21.66 -8.70 15.19
C VAL A 92 21.79 -7.64 14.09
N GLN A 93 22.66 -7.87 13.11
CA GLN A 93 22.90 -6.92 12.01
C GLN A 93 21.66 -6.79 11.11
N ILE A 94 20.97 -7.89 10.82
CA ILE A 94 19.73 -7.91 10.04
C ILE A 94 18.62 -7.15 10.79
N LEU A 95 18.45 -7.42 12.09
CA LEU A 95 17.45 -6.73 12.92
C LEU A 95 17.69 -5.22 12.95
N THR A 96 18.95 -4.81 13.17
CA THR A 96 19.33 -3.39 13.16
C THR A 96 19.04 -2.74 11.80
N VAL A 97 19.42 -3.39 10.70
CA VAL A 97 19.15 -2.87 9.34
C VAL A 97 17.65 -2.74 9.09
N ILE A 98 16.83 -3.72 9.48
CA ILE A 98 15.37 -3.66 9.31
C ILE A 98 14.78 -2.48 10.08
N VAL A 99 15.12 -2.33 11.36
CA VAL A 99 14.59 -1.25 12.20
C VAL A 99 15.01 0.11 11.66
N VAL A 100 16.30 0.29 11.35
CA VAL A 100 16.83 1.54 10.83
C VAL A 100 16.23 1.87 9.47
N ALA A 101 16.17 0.91 8.54
CA ALA A 101 15.58 1.10 7.22
C ALA A 101 14.08 1.45 7.32
N THR A 102 13.35 0.82 8.25
CA THR A 102 11.92 1.12 8.48
C THR A 102 11.73 2.54 8.99
N ILE A 103 12.52 2.96 9.99
CA ILE A 103 12.44 4.33 10.52
C ILE A 103 12.78 5.35 9.43
N ILE A 104 13.85 5.13 8.67
CA ILE A 104 14.25 6.01 7.58
C ILE A 104 13.16 6.05 6.50
N LEU A 105 12.62 4.91 6.08
CA LEU A 105 11.54 4.83 5.10
C LEU A 105 10.31 5.62 5.55
N LEU A 106 9.88 5.45 6.79
CA LEU A 106 8.73 6.18 7.36
C LEU A 106 9.02 7.68 7.46
N ALA A 107 10.22 8.07 7.91
CA ALA A 107 10.62 9.46 8.00
C ALA A 107 10.65 10.14 6.63
N VAL A 108 11.30 9.52 5.63
CA VAL A 108 11.39 10.05 4.26
C VAL A 108 10.00 10.11 3.63
N THR A 109 9.19 9.06 3.74
CA THR A 109 7.83 9.04 3.19
C THR A 109 6.95 10.10 3.85
N GLY A 110 7.05 10.26 5.18
CA GLY A 110 6.32 11.27 5.94
C GLY A 110 6.74 12.70 5.56
N LEU A 111 8.05 12.96 5.50
CA LEU A 111 8.59 14.26 5.06
C LEU A 111 8.22 14.56 3.61
N PHE A 112 8.27 13.58 2.72
CA PHE A 112 7.88 13.73 1.33
C PHE A 112 6.38 14.04 1.19
N ALA A 113 5.53 13.35 1.96
CA ALA A 113 4.11 13.66 2.03
C ALA A 113 3.86 15.09 2.56
N GLN A 114 4.55 15.51 3.62
CA GLN A 114 4.46 16.87 4.17
C GLN A 114 5.00 17.94 3.21
N PHE A 115 6.02 17.60 2.42
CA PHE A 115 6.55 18.48 1.39
C PHE A 115 5.56 18.68 0.25
N ILE A 116 4.94 17.60 -0.25
CA ILE A 116 3.88 17.67 -1.28
C ILE A 116 2.63 18.37 -0.75
N LEU A 117 2.22 18.11 0.49
CA LEU A 117 1.06 18.76 1.12
C LEU A 117 1.35 20.15 1.70
N GLY A 118 2.61 20.60 1.68
CA GLY A 118 3.09 21.93 2.04
C GLY A 118 2.22 22.72 3.04
N LYS A 119 2.38 22.45 4.34
CA LYS A 119 2.08 23.37 5.45
C LYS A 119 0.70 24.07 5.45
N ASP A 120 -0.37 23.39 5.07
CA ASP A 120 -1.74 23.81 5.44
C ASP A 120 -2.58 22.60 5.92
N ASP A 121 -3.22 22.76 7.09
CA ASP A 121 -4.33 21.95 7.60
C ASP A 121 -4.14 20.54 8.20
N LYS A 122 -2.99 20.21 8.83
CA LYS A 122 -2.88 18.96 9.62
C LYS A 122 -3.07 19.11 11.14
N GLU A 123 -2.79 20.28 11.74
CA GLU A 123 -3.07 20.48 13.18
C GLU A 123 -4.56 20.80 13.48
N THR A 124 -5.32 21.26 12.48
CA THR A 124 -6.71 21.69 12.69
C THR A 124 -7.72 20.54 12.72
N LYS A 125 -7.48 19.41 12.03
CA LYS A 125 -8.46 18.30 11.98
C LYS A 125 -8.37 17.38 13.19
N ASP A 126 -7.17 16.93 13.56
CA ASP A 126 -6.98 16.04 14.71
C ASP A 126 -7.40 16.71 16.03
N THR A 127 -7.08 18.00 16.19
CA THR A 127 -7.50 18.79 17.37
C THR A 127 -9.00 19.07 17.39
N LYS A 128 -9.66 19.22 16.23
CA LYS A 128 -11.12 19.44 16.16
C LYS A 128 -11.90 18.15 16.46
N GLU A 129 -11.45 17.00 15.95
CA GLU A 129 -12.07 15.70 16.25
C GLU A 129 -11.96 15.37 17.74
N LEU A 130 -10.78 15.59 18.36
CA LEU A 130 -10.58 15.41 19.79
C LEU A 130 -11.46 16.35 20.64
N LYS A 131 -11.66 17.61 20.21
CA LYS A 131 -12.55 18.56 20.90
C LYS A 131 -14.04 18.20 20.74
N VAL A 132 -14.47 17.68 19.59
CA VAL A 132 -15.87 17.26 19.35
C VAL A 132 -16.22 16.02 20.17
N VAL A 133 -15.34 15.01 20.20
CA VAL A 133 -15.51 13.81 21.04
C VAL A 133 -15.54 14.16 22.53
N ASN A 134 -14.68 15.08 22.98
CA ASN A 134 -14.63 15.46 24.39
C ASN A 134 -15.83 16.35 24.82
N LYS A 135 -16.38 17.17 23.92
CA LYS A 135 -17.59 17.97 24.18
C LYS A 135 -18.85 17.09 24.26
N GLY A 136 -18.96 16.07 23.41
CA GLY A 136 -20.06 15.09 23.47
C GLY A 136 -20.07 14.26 24.75
N ARG A 137 -18.90 13.91 25.30
CA ARG A 137 -18.78 13.18 26.57
C ARG A 137 -19.19 13.99 27.81
N LYS A 138 -19.05 15.33 27.80
CA LYS A 138 -19.43 16.17 28.95
C LYS A 138 -20.94 16.40 29.11
N HIS A 139 -21.71 16.38 28.01
CA HIS A 139 -23.17 16.60 28.08
C HIS A 139 -23.98 15.32 28.34
N GLY A 140 -23.40 14.13 28.18
CA GLY A 140 -24.09 12.85 28.36
C GLY A 140 -23.97 12.23 29.76
N LYS A 141 -23.48 12.96 30.78
CA LYS A 141 -23.23 12.38 32.12
C LYS A 141 -23.92 13.09 33.29
N VAL A 142 -24.87 13.99 33.01
CA VAL A 142 -25.70 14.67 34.03
C VAL A 142 -27.13 14.88 33.50
N ALA A 143 -27.86 13.79 33.29
CA ALA A 143 -29.32 13.78 33.24
C ALA A 143 -29.79 12.34 33.45
#